data_AF-A0A2N0XEM5-F1
#
_entry.id   AF-A0A2N0XEM5-F1
#
_cell.length_a   1.000
_cell.length_b   1.000
_cell.length_c   1.000
_cell.angle_alpha   90.00
_cell.angle_beta   90.00
_cell.angle_gamma   90.00
#
_symmetry.space_group_name_H-M   'P 1'
#
loop_
_entity.id
_entity.type
_entity.pdbx_description
1 polymer ?
#
loop_
_entity_poly.entity_id
_entity_poly.type
_entity_poly.pdbx_seq_one_letter_code
_entity_poly.pdbx_strand_id
1 'polypeptide(L)'
;MKYFFSSMAFVALLSCGTNDNTIEDPRPVDKEMYHFDFKSYQVTGTVLYKGAQRSTPDESFLNKYWALYQEPAWMKINLDMKNNSIKLVSESSTDFTYKFTISNDSVFINDNNSKPNYIGNFNKNTSTFTLKRTFRYIKKVPREDHDGMLITQNTLFGTTQYENIFGNIFTTHTEMTKTEDQVLWSNIEYYYKAL
;
A
#
# COMPACT_ATOMS: atom_id res chain seq x y z
N MET A 1 62.81 49.63 15.56
CA MET A 1 61.64 50.34 14.99
C MET A 1 60.98 51.09 16.14
N LYS A 2 61.19 52.40 16.24
CA LYS A 2 60.27 53.49 15.85
C LYS A 2 58.92 53.49 16.62
N TYR A 3 58.91 54.28 17.69
CA TYR A 3 58.00 55.39 18.00
C TYR A 3 56.47 55.20 18.06
N PHE A 4 55.94 55.72 19.19
CA PHE A 4 54.87 56.74 19.29
C PHE A 4 53.41 56.31 19.54
N PHE A 5 52.94 56.78 20.72
CA PHE A 5 51.78 57.64 20.95
C PHE A 5 50.33 57.09 20.99
N SER A 6 49.71 57.49 22.10
CA SER A 6 48.40 58.15 22.23
C SER A 6 47.15 57.35 22.54
N SER A 7 46.54 57.81 23.62
CA SER A 7 45.14 57.73 24.04
C SER A 7 44.10 57.91 22.93
N MET A 8 42.96 57.23 23.04
CA MET A 8 41.64 57.88 23.16
C MET A 8 40.53 56.87 23.43
N ALA A 9 39.70 57.19 24.42
CA ALA A 9 38.37 56.61 24.60
C ALA A 9 37.37 57.28 23.64
N PHE A 10 36.44 56.51 23.08
CA PHE A 10 35.11 56.93 22.60
C PHE A 10 34.23 55.67 22.66
N VAL A 11 33.30 55.54 23.62
CA VAL A 11 31.89 55.99 23.57
C VAL A 11 31.19 55.56 22.28
N ALA A 12 30.31 54.56 22.36
CA ALA A 12 28.86 54.78 22.28
C ALA A 12 28.08 53.46 22.33
N LEU A 13 26.95 53.53 23.03
CA LEU A 13 25.82 52.63 23.02
C LEU A 13 25.16 52.61 21.62
N LEU A 14 24.03 51.89 21.51
CA LEU A 14 23.18 51.60 20.34
C LEU A 14 23.59 50.25 19.71
N SER A 15 22.85 49.16 19.79
CA SER A 15 21.40 49.00 19.80
C SER A 15 21.09 47.58 20.27
N CYS A 16 20.44 47.40 21.42
CA CYS A 16 19.61 46.22 21.64
C CYS A 16 18.39 46.38 20.73
N GLY A 17 18.55 45.96 19.48
CA GLY A 17 17.40 45.63 18.65
C GLY A 17 16.66 44.52 19.37
N THR A 18 15.36 44.72 19.54
CA THR A 18 14.43 43.69 19.99
C THR A 18 14.54 42.51 19.04
N ASN A 19 15.31 41.49 19.42
CA ASN A 19 15.26 40.21 18.74
C ASN A 19 13.96 39.55 19.16
N ASP A 20 12.88 39.86 18.44
CA ASP A 20 11.74 38.95 18.31
C ASP A 20 12.25 37.71 17.58
N ASN A 21 13.00 36.88 18.31
CA ASN A 21 13.24 35.50 17.94
C ASN A 21 11.94 34.75 18.23
N THR A 22 10.94 34.94 17.36
CA THR A 22 9.99 33.87 17.11
C THR A 22 10.81 32.72 16.54
N ILE A 23 11.28 31.85 17.42
CA ILE A 23 11.69 30.50 17.05
C ILE A 23 10.41 29.90 16.48
N GLU A 24 10.27 29.95 15.15
CA GLU A 24 9.26 29.17 14.45
C GLU A 24 9.50 27.72 14.85
N ASP A 25 8.58 27.20 15.64
CA ASP A 25 8.47 25.78 15.95
C ASP A 25 8.63 25.00 14.63
N PRO A 26 9.66 24.14 14.49
CA PRO A 26 9.91 23.38 13.28
C PRO A 26 8.84 22.28 13.16
N ARG A 27 7.61 22.70 12.90
CA ARG A 27 6.54 21.81 12.47
C ARG A 27 6.98 21.23 11.13
N PRO A 28 6.86 19.91 10.93
CA PRO A 28 7.23 19.29 9.67
C PRO A 28 6.53 20.02 8.53
N VAL A 29 7.31 20.46 7.53
CA VAL A 29 6.72 21.06 6.33
C VAL A 29 5.86 19.99 5.66
N ASP A 30 4.57 20.29 5.53
CA ASP A 30 3.64 19.42 4.82
C ASP A 30 4.07 19.30 3.37
N LYS A 31 4.66 18.16 3.00
CA LYS A 31 5.00 17.88 1.61
C LYS A 31 3.72 17.79 0.80
N GLU A 32 3.61 18.61 -0.24
CA GLU A 32 2.48 18.57 -1.17
C GLU A 32 2.47 17.29 -2.02
N MET A 33 3.65 16.69 -2.25
CA MET A 33 3.83 15.51 -3.10
C MET A 33 4.85 14.53 -2.51
N TYR A 34 4.53 13.25 -2.56
CA TYR A 34 5.42 12.15 -2.20
C TYR A 34 5.67 11.24 -3.40
N HIS A 35 6.92 10.88 -3.61
CA HIS A 35 7.36 9.92 -4.63
C HIS A 35 7.97 8.72 -3.92
N PHE A 36 7.32 7.57 -4.01
CA PHE A 36 7.76 6.34 -3.36
C PHE A 36 8.28 5.34 -4.37
N ASP A 37 9.39 4.71 -4.03
CA ASP A 37 9.91 3.54 -4.75
C ASP A 37 9.72 2.27 -3.93
N PHE A 38 9.46 1.17 -4.61
CA PHE A 38 9.38 -0.16 -4.02
C PHE A 38 10.68 -0.55 -3.30
N LYS A 39 10.56 -1.26 -2.18
CA LYS A 39 11.70 -1.73 -1.37
C LYS A 39 11.65 -3.22 -1.08
N SER A 40 10.49 -3.72 -0.67
CA SER A 40 10.34 -5.12 -0.26
C SER A 40 8.87 -5.52 -0.24
N TYR A 41 8.61 -6.82 -0.17
CA TYR A 41 7.27 -7.37 0.00
C TYR A 41 7.25 -8.34 1.19
N GLN A 42 6.04 -8.66 1.66
CA GLN A 42 5.81 -9.70 2.64
C GLN A 42 4.47 -10.39 2.38
N VAL A 43 4.46 -11.72 2.37
CA VAL A 43 3.23 -12.50 2.42
C VAL A 43 2.77 -12.58 3.87
N THR A 44 1.60 -12.02 4.18
CA THR A 44 1.06 -11.98 5.55
C THR A 44 0.17 -13.17 5.88
N GLY A 45 -0.16 -14.00 4.89
CA GLY A 45 -0.78 -15.29 5.10
C GLY A 45 -1.34 -15.88 3.81
N THR A 46 -1.37 -17.22 3.74
CA THR A 46 -1.94 -17.98 2.64
C THR A 46 -2.90 -19.02 3.20
N VAL A 47 -4.13 -19.03 2.71
CA VAL A 47 -5.17 -19.98 3.15
C VAL A 47 -5.71 -20.71 1.93
N LEU A 48 -5.78 -22.03 2.05
CA LEU A 48 -6.28 -22.93 1.02
C LEU A 48 -7.37 -23.82 1.59
N TYR A 49 -8.51 -23.85 0.91
CA TYR A 49 -9.51 -24.89 1.02
C TYR A 49 -9.41 -25.81 -0.19
N LYS A 50 -9.37 -27.13 0.06
CA LYS A 50 -9.54 -28.20 -0.94
C LYS A 50 -10.70 -29.06 -0.52
N GLY A 51 -11.78 -29.04 -1.29
CA GLY A 51 -13.09 -29.37 -0.72
C GLY A 51 -13.35 -28.54 0.55
N ALA A 52 -14.02 -29.12 1.55
CA ALA A 52 -14.27 -28.45 2.83
C ALA A 52 -13.02 -28.33 3.75
N GLN A 53 -11.87 -28.92 3.38
CA GLN A 53 -10.71 -28.99 4.26
C GLN A 53 -9.82 -27.74 4.13
N ARG A 54 -9.57 -27.07 5.25
CA ARG A 54 -8.66 -25.91 5.35
C ARG A 54 -7.20 -26.33 5.57
N SER A 55 -6.28 -25.57 4.99
CA SER A 55 -4.83 -25.64 5.18
C SER A 55 -4.18 -24.26 5.02
N THR A 56 -2.91 -24.15 5.42
CA THR A 56 -2.06 -22.95 5.26
C THR A 56 -0.76 -23.37 4.58
N PRO A 57 -0.74 -23.50 3.25
CA PRO A 57 0.46 -23.94 2.54
C PRO A 57 1.57 -22.88 2.63
N ASP A 58 2.81 -23.33 2.44
CA ASP A 58 3.96 -22.43 2.35
C ASP A 58 3.81 -21.43 1.21
N GLU A 59 4.47 -20.27 1.34
CA GLU A 59 4.48 -19.20 0.35
C GLU A 59 4.86 -19.69 -1.06
N SER A 60 5.78 -20.66 -1.15
CA SER A 60 6.20 -21.27 -2.42
C SER A 60 5.04 -21.87 -3.24
N PHE A 61 3.90 -22.18 -2.60
CA PHE A 61 2.69 -22.64 -3.25
C PHE A 61 2.08 -21.60 -4.20
N LEU A 62 2.29 -20.31 -3.95
CA LEU A 62 1.78 -19.22 -4.79
C LEU A 62 2.34 -19.26 -6.20
N ASN A 63 3.56 -19.77 -6.40
CA ASN A 63 4.20 -19.90 -7.71
C ASN A 63 3.40 -20.72 -8.72
N LYS A 64 2.49 -21.59 -8.24
CA LYS A 64 1.60 -22.38 -9.11
C LYS A 64 0.56 -21.52 -9.84
N TYR A 65 0.21 -20.36 -9.28
CA TYR A 65 -0.85 -19.49 -9.77
C TYR A 65 -0.30 -18.14 -10.20
N TRP A 66 0.60 -17.56 -9.41
CA TRP A 66 1.23 -16.28 -9.70
C TRP A 66 2.74 -16.43 -9.59
N ALA A 67 3.45 -16.44 -10.71
CA ALA A 67 4.91 -16.62 -10.71
C ALA A 67 5.67 -15.36 -10.25
N LEU A 68 5.07 -14.17 -10.42
CA LEU A 68 5.71 -12.87 -10.17
C LEU A 68 5.09 -12.13 -8.99
N TYR A 69 4.48 -12.83 -8.02
CA TYR A 69 3.80 -12.16 -6.89
C TYR A 69 4.75 -11.35 -6.00
N GLN A 70 6.04 -11.67 -6.02
CA GLN A 70 7.09 -10.99 -5.25
C GLN A 70 7.40 -9.59 -5.83
N GLU A 71 7.17 -9.41 -7.12
CA GLU A 71 7.36 -8.14 -7.82
C GLU A 71 6.01 -7.42 -7.90
N PRO A 72 5.88 -6.20 -7.35
CA PRO A 72 4.62 -5.48 -7.46
C PRO A 72 4.38 -5.07 -8.93
N ALA A 73 3.12 -5.05 -9.34
CA ALA A 73 2.73 -4.52 -10.64
C ALA A 73 3.08 -3.01 -10.81
N TRP A 74 3.32 -2.30 -9.71
CA TRP A 74 3.68 -0.89 -9.69
C TRP A 74 4.95 -0.70 -8.87
N MET A 75 6.03 -0.31 -9.55
CA MET A 75 7.33 -0.10 -8.92
C MET A 75 7.41 1.26 -8.20
N LYS A 76 6.56 2.21 -8.59
CA LYS A 76 6.49 3.53 -7.97
C LYS A 76 5.07 3.95 -7.65
N ILE A 77 4.93 4.77 -6.60
CA ILE A 77 3.68 5.40 -6.21
C ILE A 77 3.94 6.90 -6.07
N ASN A 78 3.14 7.73 -6.72
CA ASN A 78 3.15 9.17 -6.52
C ASN A 78 1.87 9.58 -5.81
N LEU A 79 2.00 10.20 -4.64
CA LEU A 79 0.89 10.69 -3.83
C LEU A 79 0.90 12.22 -3.84
N ASP A 80 -0.10 12.81 -4.48
CA ASP A 80 -0.32 14.26 -4.54
C ASP A 80 -1.40 14.62 -3.51
N MET A 81 -0.95 15.22 -2.40
CA MET A 81 -1.79 15.61 -1.27
C MET A 81 -2.66 16.82 -1.59
N LYS A 82 -2.23 17.66 -2.53
CA LYS A 82 -2.94 18.87 -2.93
C LYS A 82 -4.14 18.54 -3.81
N ASN A 83 -3.95 17.62 -4.76
CA ASN A 83 -4.97 17.21 -5.71
C ASN A 83 -5.77 15.98 -5.27
N ASN A 84 -5.43 15.40 -4.10
CA ASN A 84 -5.98 14.14 -3.61
C ASN A 84 -5.91 13.03 -4.67
N SER A 85 -4.77 12.91 -5.35
CA SER A 85 -4.57 11.91 -6.39
C SER A 85 -3.38 11.00 -6.10
N ILE A 86 -3.58 9.71 -6.32
CA ILE A 86 -2.55 8.69 -6.24
C ILE A 86 -2.32 8.11 -7.64
N LYS A 87 -1.07 8.13 -8.08
CA LYS A 87 -0.64 7.51 -9.33
C LYS A 87 0.18 6.27 -9.03
N LEU A 88 -0.29 5.12 -9.51
CA LEU A 88 0.43 3.85 -9.47
C LEU A 88 1.16 3.68 -10.80
N VAL A 89 2.49 3.65 -10.74
CA VAL A 89 3.35 3.69 -11.93
C VAL A 89 3.97 2.32 -12.16
N SER A 90 3.77 1.79 -13.36
CA SER A 90 4.34 0.52 -13.80
C SER A 90 5.58 0.77 -14.65
N GLU A 91 6.46 -0.22 -14.75
CA GLU A 91 7.58 -0.19 -15.71
C GLU A 91 7.19 -0.73 -17.10
N SER A 92 6.18 -1.59 -17.18
CA SER A 92 5.86 -2.38 -18.37
C SER A 92 4.38 -2.39 -18.76
N SER A 93 3.53 -1.73 -17.97
CA SER A 93 2.09 -1.66 -18.19
C SER A 93 1.55 -0.25 -18.01
N THR A 94 0.23 -0.09 -18.12
CA THR A 94 -0.42 1.21 -18.00
C THR A 94 -0.37 1.75 -16.57
N ASP A 95 -0.04 3.03 -16.44
CA ASP A 95 -0.16 3.77 -15.18
C ASP A 95 -1.62 3.98 -14.81
N PHE A 96 -1.95 3.88 -13.52
CA PHE A 96 -3.29 4.17 -13.02
C PHE A 96 -3.28 5.40 -12.13
N THR A 97 -4.27 6.27 -12.30
CA THR A 97 -4.45 7.44 -11.43
C THR A 97 -5.84 7.40 -10.82
N TYR A 98 -5.90 7.52 -9.50
CA TYR A 98 -7.15 7.54 -8.74
C TYR A 98 -7.24 8.79 -7.89
N LYS A 99 -8.47 9.23 -7.61
CA LYS A 99 -8.72 10.09 -6.45
C LYS A 99 -8.65 9.24 -5.18
N PHE A 100 -8.06 9.79 -4.12
CA PHE A 100 -7.98 9.11 -2.83
C PHE A 100 -8.56 9.94 -1.68
N THR A 101 -8.85 9.25 -0.59
CA THR A 101 -9.10 9.82 0.73
C THR A 101 -8.22 9.10 1.75
N ILE A 102 -7.89 9.80 2.84
CA ILE A 102 -7.12 9.22 3.96
C ILE A 102 -7.95 9.33 5.23
N SER A 103 -8.02 8.24 5.97
CA SER A 103 -8.60 8.21 7.32
C SER A 103 -7.60 7.53 8.25
N ASN A 104 -7.10 8.28 9.23
CA ASN A 104 -5.90 7.96 10.00
C ASN A 104 -4.71 7.78 9.04
N ASP A 105 -4.27 6.54 8.83
CA ASP A 105 -3.22 6.20 7.86
C ASP A 105 -3.77 5.37 6.68
N SER A 106 -5.05 5.01 6.69
CA SER A 106 -5.64 4.17 5.66
C SER A 106 -5.99 4.97 4.42
N VAL A 107 -5.52 4.50 3.27
CA VAL A 107 -5.73 5.13 1.96
C VAL A 107 -6.81 4.37 1.20
N PHE A 108 -7.80 5.11 0.74
CA PHE A 108 -8.93 4.59 -0.03
C PHE A 108 -8.99 5.27 -1.40
N ILE A 109 -9.12 4.49 -2.47
CA ILE A 109 -9.29 5.00 -3.84
C ILE A 109 -10.74 4.95 -4.28
N ASN A 110 -11.13 5.88 -5.14
CA ASN A 110 -12.39 5.81 -5.87
C ASN A 110 -12.13 5.38 -7.32
N ASP A 111 -12.66 4.21 -7.69
CA ASP A 111 -12.56 3.62 -9.03
C ASP A 111 -13.94 3.54 -9.71
N ASN A 112 -14.80 4.54 -9.47
CA ASN A 112 -16.19 4.64 -9.93
C ASN A 112 -17.16 3.62 -9.29
N ASN A 113 -16.74 2.95 -8.22
CA ASN A 113 -17.63 2.16 -7.37
C ASN A 113 -18.34 3.05 -6.32
N SER A 114 -19.48 2.58 -5.82
CA SER A 114 -20.27 3.30 -4.81
C SER A 114 -19.59 3.41 -3.44
N LYS A 115 -18.54 2.62 -3.19
CA LYS A 115 -17.75 2.65 -1.96
C LYS A 115 -16.25 2.74 -2.29
N PRO A 116 -15.49 3.61 -1.60
CA PRO A 116 -14.04 3.68 -1.75
C PRO A 116 -13.37 2.35 -1.41
N ASN A 117 -12.42 1.94 -2.25
CA ASN A 117 -11.66 0.71 -2.07
C ASN A 117 -10.40 1.00 -1.25
N TYR A 118 -10.26 0.32 -0.11
CA TYR A 118 -9.03 0.37 0.68
C TYR A 118 -7.87 -0.25 -0.11
N ILE A 119 -6.75 0.46 -0.21
CA ILE A 119 -5.57 -0.02 -0.95
C ILE A 119 -4.33 -0.22 -0.08
N GLY A 120 -4.28 0.39 1.11
CA GLY A 120 -3.04 0.38 1.88
C GLY A 120 -2.94 1.48 2.91
N ASN A 121 -1.73 1.64 3.45
CA ASN A 121 -1.45 2.61 4.50
C ASN A 121 -0.37 3.60 4.07
N PHE A 122 -0.59 4.89 4.33
CA PHE A 122 0.40 5.94 4.18
C PHE A 122 0.78 6.47 5.56
N ASN A 123 2.06 6.35 5.92
CA ASN A 123 2.60 6.94 7.13
C ASN A 123 3.39 8.20 6.77
N LYS A 124 2.83 9.36 7.13
CA LYS A 124 3.42 10.67 6.86
C LYS A 124 4.74 10.90 7.62
N ASN A 125 4.83 10.42 8.85
CA ASN A 125 5.98 10.62 9.74
C ASN A 125 7.23 9.92 9.22
N THR A 126 7.07 8.71 8.68
CA THR A 126 8.17 7.93 8.09
C THR A 126 8.27 8.09 6.59
N SER A 127 7.33 8.79 5.95
CA SER A 127 7.21 8.90 4.50
C SER A 127 7.27 7.51 3.83
N THR A 128 6.45 6.58 4.32
CA THR A 128 6.33 5.22 3.79
C THR A 128 4.91 4.93 3.34
N PHE A 129 4.79 4.10 2.31
CA PHE A 129 3.52 3.60 1.83
C PHE A 129 3.55 2.07 1.81
N THR A 130 2.52 1.44 2.38
CA THR A 130 2.30 0.00 2.29
C THR A 130 1.11 -0.26 1.40
N LEU A 131 1.34 -0.79 0.20
CA LEU A 131 0.27 -1.23 -0.69
C LEU A 131 -0.15 -2.65 -0.31
N LYS A 132 -1.43 -2.84 0.00
CA LYS A 132 -1.99 -4.15 0.33
C LYS A 132 -2.72 -4.72 -0.88
N ARG A 133 -2.36 -5.94 -1.23
CA ARG A 133 -2.97 -6.69 -2.33
C ARG A 133 -3.38 -8.05 -1.84
N THR A 134 -4.39 -8.60 -2.48
CA THR A 134 -4.84 -9.97 -2.23
C THR A 134 -4.95 -10.73 -3.53
N PHE A 135 -4.38 -11.92 -3.54
CA PHE A 135 -4.34 -12.84 -4.66
C PHE A 135 -5.35 -13.95 -4.38
N ARG A 136 -6.37 -14.08 -5.22
CA ARG A 136 -7.50 -15.00 -5.01
C ARG A 136 -7.62 -15.97 -6.18
N TYR A 137 -7.77 -17.25 -5.86
CA TYR A 137 -8.06 -18.31 -6.82
C TYR A 137 -9.24 -19.14 -6.31
N ILE A 138 -10.25 -19.31 -7.15
CA ILE A 138 -11.41 -20.15 -6.84
C ILE A 138 -11.65 -21.09 -8.02
N LYS A 139 -11.76 -22.39 -7.74
CA LYS A 139 -12.13 -23.45 -8.69
C LYS A 139 -13.36 -24.18 -8.15
N LYS A 140 -14.41 -24.26 -8.96
CA LYS A 140 -15.59 -25.09 -8.71
C LYS A 140 -15.73 -26.10 -9.84
N VAL A 141 -15.64 -27.38 -9.49
CA VAL A 141 -15.79 -28.46 -10.49
C VAL A 141 -17.27 -28.75 -10.78
N PRO A 142 -17.60 -29.29 -11.96
CA PRO A 142 -18.95 -29.72 -12.31
C PRO A 142 -19.62 -30.58 -11.23
N ARG A 143 -20.92 -30.39 -10.99
CA ARG A 143 -21.70 -31.25 -10.07
C ARG A 143 -22.43 -32.33 -10.85
N GLU A 144 -23.01 -31.92 -11.97
CA GLU A 144 -23.73 -32.74 -12.94
C GLU A 144 -23.01 -32.73 -14.30
N ASP A 145 -23.36 -33.68 -15.18
CA ASP A 145 -22.67 -33.90 -16.47
C ASP A 145 -22.75 -32.72 -17.44
N HIS A 146 -23.73 -31.82 -17.27
CA HIS A 146 -23.90 -30.60 -18.07
C HIS A 146 -23.24 -29.35 -17.46
N ASP A 147 -22.67 -29.43 -16.26
CA ASP A 147 -22.08 -28.28 -15.60
C ASP A 147 -20.68 -27.99 -16.15
N GLY A 148 -20.36 -26.71 -16.32
CA GLY A 148 -19.01 -26.25 -16.65
C GLY A 148 -18.11 -26.16 -15.41
N MET A 149 -16.81 -26.35 -15.61
CA MET A 149 -15.82 -25.98 -14.61
C MET A 149 -15.71 -24.45 -14.53
N LEU A 150 -15.82 -23.90 -13.32
CA LEU A 150 -15.66 -22.47 -13.09
C LEU A 150 -14.32 -22.21 -12.41
N ILE A 151 -13.51 -21.34 -13.01
CA ILE A 151 -12.23 -20.90 -12.45
C ILE A 151 -12.19 -19.37 -12.47
N THR A 152 -11.84 -18.77 -11.33
CA THR A 152 -11.52 -17.34 -11.23
C THR A 152 -10.17 -17.16 -10.57
N GLN A 153 -9.32 -16.32 -11.16
CA GLN A 153 -8.01 -15.98 -10.63
C GLN A 153 -7.78 -14.48 -10.75
N ASN A 154 -7.81 -13.77 -9.62
CA ASN A 154 -7.81 -12.31 -9.59
C ASN A 154 -6.82 -11.78 -8.56
N THR A 155 -6.31 -10.57 -8.79
CA THR A 155 -5.54 -9.80 -7.80
C THR A 155 -6.25 -8.49 -7.51
N LEU A 156 -6.63 -8.27 -6.26
CA LEU A 156 -7.44 -7.14 -5.81
C LEU A 156 -6.65 -6.25 -4.85
N PHE A 157 -7.10 -5.00 -4.68
CA PHE A 157 -6.61 -4.15 -3.60
C PHE A 157 -7.14 -4.59 -2.24
N GLY A 158 -6.39 -4.26 -1.19
CA GLY A 158 -6.75 -4.53 0.20
C GLY A 158 -6.37 -5.94 0.64
N THR A 159 -7.10 -6.44 1.64
CA THR A 159 -6.86 -7.74 2.26
C THR A 159 -8.11 -8.60 2.22
N THR A 160 -7.92 -9.90 2.07
CA THR A 160 -8.99 -10.89 2.10
C THR A 160 -9.00 -11.63 3.42
N GLN A 161 -10.19 -11.79 3.97
CA GLN A 161 -10.48 -12.63 5.12
C GLN A 161 -11.55 -13.64 4.73
N TYR A 162 -11.84 -14.58 5.62
CA TYR A 162 -12.78 -15.67 5.37
C TYR A 162 -14.17 -15.14 4.98
N GLU A 163 -14.62 -14.07 5.65
CA GLU A 163 -15.92 -13.44 5.45
C GLU A 163 -16.07 -12.81 4.06
N ASN A 164 -14.95 -12.51 3.39
CA ASN A 164 -14.91 -11.75 2.14
C ASN A 164 -14.45 -12.58 0.93
N ILE A 165 -14.06 -13.85 1.14
CA ILE A 165 -13.71 -14.78 0.05
C ILE A 165 -14.88 -15.68 -0.33
N PHE A 166 -15.76 -15.99 0.63
CA PHE A 166 -16.99 -16.73 0.42
C PHE A 166 -18.18 -15.76 0.23
N GLY A 167 -19.21 -16.17 -0.51
CA GLY A 167 -20.44 -15.40 -0.75
C GLY A 167 -20.88 -15.28 -2.21
N ASN A 168 -20.08 -15.73 -3.17
CA ASN A 168 -20.45 -15.71 -4.60
C ASN A 168 -20.41 -17.11 -5.22
N ILE A 169 -19.21 -17.66 -5.49
CA ILE A 169 -19.08 -18.99 -6.12
C ILE A 169 -19.42 -20.12 -5.14
N PHE A 170 -18.92 -19.98 -3.92
CA PHE A 170 -19.26 -20.77 -2.75
C PHE A 170 -19.74 -19.80 -1.68
N THR A 171 -20.90 -20.05 -1.10
CA THR A 171 -21.42 -19.26 0.03
C THR A 171 -20.62 -19.54 1.29
N THR A 172 -20.14 -20.78 1.46
CA THR A 172 -19.31 -21.23 2.57
C THR A 172 -18.42 -22.40 2.12
N HIS A 173 -17.42 -22.74 2.92
CA HIS A 173 -16.57 -23.90 2.63
C HIS A 173 -17.31 -25.25 2.65
N THR A 174 -18.45 -25.37 3.33
CA THR A 174 -19.21 -26.63 3.39
C THR A 174 -19.89 -26.99 2.07
N GLU A 175 -20.06 -26.02 1.16
CA GLU A 175 -20.56 -26.24 -0.20
C GLU A 175 -19.50 -26.82 -1.17
N MET A 176 -18.24 -26.86 -0.72
CA MET A 176 -17.13 -27.45 -1.47
C MET A 176 -17.14 -28.97 -1.32
N THR A 177 -18.18 -29.60 -1.89
CA THR A 177 -18.47 -31.04 -1.74
C THR A 177 -17.56 -31.94 -2.57
N LYS A 178 -16.85 -31.40 -3.56
CA LYS A 178 -15.93 -32.18 -4.40
C LYS A 178 -14.50 -31.91 -3.93
N THR A 179 -13.68 -32.95 -3.87
CA THR A 179 -12.27 -32.88 -3.42
C THR A 179 -11.40 -31.95 -4.28
N GLU A 180 -11.82 -31.73 -5.53
CA GLU A 180 -11.15 -30.83 -6.47
C GLU A 180 -11.61 -29.36 -6.41
N ASP A 181 -12.65 -29.04 -5.63
CA ASP A 181 -13.00 -27.64 -5.38
C ASP A 181 -11.86 -26.96 -4.63
N GLN A 182 -11.57 -25.72 -5.01
CA GLN A 182 -10.51 -24.94 -4.38
C GLN A 182 -10.94 -23.52 -4.11
N VAL A 183 -10.59 -23.03 -2.93
CA VAL A 183 -10.60 -21.60 -2.59
C VAL A 183 -9.25 -21.30 -1.97
N LEU A 184 -8.46 -20.49 -2.65
CA LEU A 184 -7.15 -20.04 -2.23
C LEU A 184 -7.16 -18.53 -2.16
N TRP A 185 -6.61 -17.98 -1.09
CA TRP A 185 -6.21 -16.59 -1.09
C TRP A 185 -4.91 -16.37 -0.34
N SER A 186 -4.19 -15.33 -0.74
CA SER A 186 -3.02 -14.84 -0.04
C SER A 186 -3.03 -13.33 0.02
N ASN A 187 -2.61 -12.79 1.16
CA ASN A 187 -2.48 -11.35 1.37
C ASN A 187 -1.01 -10.97 1.30
N ILE A 188 -0.70 -9.96 0.50
CA ILE A 188 0.66 -9.49 0.25
C ILE A 188 0.72 -8.00 0.52
N GLU A 189 1.71 -7.60 1.28
CA GLU A 189 2.04 -6.21 1.55
C GLU A 189 3.31 -5.85 0.76
N TYR A 190 3.22 -4.78 -0.03
CA TYR A 190 4.35 -4.22 -0.74
C TYR A 190 4.73 -2.90 -0.08
N TYR A 191 5.99 -2.79 0.34
CA TYR A 191 6.51 -1.67 1.10
C TYR A 191 7.28 -0.73 0.18
N TYR A 192 6.91 0.55 0.25
CA TYR A 192 7.51 1.64 -0.50
C TYR A 192 8.01 2.71 0.45
N LYS A 193 9.08 3.39 0.05
CA LYS A 193 9.67 4.48 0.84
C LYS A 193 9.91 5.68 -0.07
N ALA A 194 9.63 6.88 0.47
CA ALA A 194 9.90 8.11 -0.24
C ALA A 194 11.40 8.29 -0.47
N LEU A 195 11.74 8.89 -1.61
CA LEU A 195 13.09 9.37 -1.92
C LEU A 195 13.49 10.54 -1.01
#